data_AF-A0A3G1A8S7-F1
#
_entry.id   AF-A0A3G1A8S7-F1
#
_cell.length_a   1.000
_cell.length_b   1.000
_cell.length_c   1.000
_cell.angle_alpha   90.00
_cell.angle_beta   90.00
_cell.angle_gamma   90.00
#
_symmetry.space_group_name_H-M   'P 1'
#
loop_
_entity.id
_entity.type
_entity.pdbx_description
1 polymer ?
#
loop_
_entity_poly.entity_id
_entity_poly.type
_entity_poly.pdbx_seq_one_letter_code
_entity_poly.pdbx_strand_id
1 'polypeptide(L)' 'MSKVHELYEYDYKAGTIKLKNKKCPRCGSVMAHHMKPVERWHCGKCGYTEFV' A
#
# COMPACT_ATOMS: atom_id res chain seq x y z
N MET A 1 -3.51 17.06 -8.09
CA MET A 1 -4.36 15.86 -8.13
C MET A 1 -3.52 14.65 -7.80
N SER A 2 -3.96 13.80 -6.87
CA SER A 2 -3.28 12.55 -6.51
C SER A 2 -3.41 11.52 -7.64
N LYS A 3 -2.29 11.02 -8.18
CA LYS A 3 -2.27 10.01 -9.25
C LYS A 3 -2.51 8.61 -8.69
N VAL A 4 -3.78 8.28 -8.44
CA VAL A 4 -4.18 7.00 -7.81
C VAL A 4 -3.79 5.78 -8.64
N HIS A 5 -3.70 5.91 -9.96
CA HIS A 5 -3.33 4.82 -10.88
C HIS A 5 -1.89 4.32 -10.69
N GLU A 6 -0.97 5.15 -10.17
CA GLU A 6 0.44 4.76 -9.97
C GLU A 6 0.63 3.74 -8.83
N LEU A 7 -0.39 3.50 -8.00
CA LEU A 7 -0.40 2.53 -6.90
C LEU A 7 -0.56 1.08 -7.38
N TYR A 8 -0.91 0.87 -8.64
CA TYR A 8 -1.09 -0.45 -9.24
C TYR A 8 0.02 -0.71 -10.26
N GLU A 9 0.63 -1.89 -10.17
CA GLU A 9 1.48 -2.43 -11.21
C GLU A 9 0.65 -3.30 -12.14
N TYR A 10 0.79 -3.01 -13.43
CA TYR A 10 0.12 -3.75 -14.47
C TYR A 10 1.13 -4.60 -15.22
N ASP A 11 1.01 -5.92 -15.11
CA ASP A 11 1.75 -6.84 -15.96
C ASP A 11 0.88 -7.18 -17.18
N TYR A 12 1.14 -6.51 -18.30
CA TYR A 12 0.41 -6.72 -19.56
C TYR A 12 0.66 -8.09 -20.18
N LYS A 13 1.74 -8.79 -19.81
CA LYS A 13 2.05 -10.13 -20.33
C LYS A 13 1.26 -11.20 -19.60
N ALA A 14 1.11 -11.06 -18.29
CA ALA A 14 0.34 -12.00 -17.46
C ALA A 14 -1.14 -11.61 -17.29
N GLY A 15 -1.53 -10.38 -17.64
CA GLY A 15 -2.87 -9.85 -17.40
C GLY A 15 -3.19 -9.63 -15.91
N THR A 16 -2.16 -9.55 -15.06
CA THR A 16 -2.34 -9.42 -13.60
C THR A 16 -2.14 -8.01 -13.12
N ILE A 17 -3.06 -7.55 -12.27
CA ILE A 17 -2.98 -6.27 -11.57
C ILE A 17 -2.50 -6.53 -10.15
N LYS A 18 -1.30 -6.05 -9.82
CA LYS A 18 -0.74 -6.14 -8.46
C LYS A 18 -0.76 -4.78 -7.79
N LEU A 19 -1.14 -4.75 -6.53
CA LEU A 19 -1.10 -3.55 -5.71
C LEU A 19 0.32 -3.40 -5.16
N LYS A 20 0.98 -2.26 -5.37
CA LYS A 20 2.36 -2.03 -4.88
C LYS A 20 2.46 -2.09 -3.36
N ASN A 21 1.39 -1.67 -2.69
CA ASN A 21 1.34 -1.49 -1.24
C ASN A 21 0.51 -2.58 -0.56
N LYS A 22 0.86 -2.87 0.71
CA LYS A 22 0.16 -3.83 1.56
C LYS A 22 -1.29 -3.37 1.83
N LYS A 23 -2.22 -4.32 1.88
CA LYS A 23 -3.58 -4.06 2.40
C LYS A 23 -3.59 -4.17 3.92
N CYS A 24 -4.32 -3.26 4.56
CA CYS A 24 -4.49 -3.28 6.01
C CYS A 24 -5.30 -4.51 6.44
N PRO A 25 -4.82 -5.30 7.41
CA PRO A 25 -5.53 -6.49 7.88
C PRO A 25 -6.85 -6.16 8.60
N ARG A 26 -7.03 -4.92 9.09
CA ARG A 26 -8.24 -4.51 9.83
C ARG A 26 -9.35 -3.95 8.94
N CYS A 27 -8.99 -3.10 7.98
CA CYS A 27 -9.97 -2.33 7.21
C CYS A 27 -9.87 -2.53 5.69
N GLY A 28 -8.94 -3.36 5.21
CA GLY A 28 -8.72 -3.63 3.79
C GLY A 28 -8.18 -2.46 2.96
N SER A 29 -7.93 -1.30 3.59
CA SER A 29 -7.41 -0.11 2.91
C SER A 29 -5.92 -0.25 2.59
N VAL A 30 -5.45 0.47 1.58
CA VAL A 30 -4.03 0.47 1.19
C VAL A 30 -3.21 1.16 2.27
N MET A 31 -2.20 0.49 2.80
CA MET A 31 -1.27 1.05 3.79
C MET A 31 -0.16 1.83 3.11
N ALA A 32 0.29 2.90 3.75
CA ALA A 32 1.46 3.65 3.34
C ALA A 32 2.72 2.99 3.90
N HIS A 33 3.71 2.80 3.04
CA HIS A 33 5.01 2.30 3.43
C HIS A 33 5.95 3.48 3.75
N HIS A 34 6.37 3.60 5.00
CA HIS A 34 7.31 4.61 5.45
C HIS A 34 8.65 3.94 5.77
N MET A 35 9.68 4.24 4.99
CA MET A 35 11.02 3.64 5.17
C MET A 35 11.91 4.38 6.19
N LYS A 36 11.53 5.59 6.61
CA LYS A 36 12.33 6.42 7.54
C LYS A 36 11.44 7.03 8.63
N PRO A 37 11.92 7.19 9.88
CA PRO A 37 13.22 6.73 10.42
C PRO A 37 13.30 5.23 10.73
N VAL A 38 12.15 4.55 10.85
CA VAL A 38 12.03 3.09 11.00
C VAL A 38 11.00 2.61 9.99
N GLU A 39 11.29 1.49 9.33
CA GLU A 39 10.39 0.88 8.34
C GLU A 39 9.05 0.52 8.99
N ARG A 40 7.97 1.08 8.47
CA ARG A 40 6.62 0.84 8.98
C ARG A 40 5.56 0.94 7.90
N TRP A 41 4.56 0.09 8.03
CA TRP A 41 3.29 0.20 7.34
C TRP A 41 2.32 0.99 8.22
N HIS A 42 1.83 2.11 7.73
CA HIS A 42 0.82 2.90 8.43
C HIS A 42 -0.48 2.96 7.63
N CYS A 43 -1.61 2.68 8.27
CA CYS A 43 -2.93 2.81 7.68
C CYS A 43 -3.55 4.14 8.07
N GLY A 44 -3.65 5.07 7.11
CA GLY A 44 -4.27 6.39 7.33
C GLY A 44 -5.78 6.36 7.64
N LYS A 45 -6.47 5.24 7.41
CA LYS A 45 -7.93 5.13 7.67
C LYS A 45 -8.25 4.70 9.10
N CYS A 46 -7.55 3.70 9.62
CA CYS A 46 -7.84 3.12 10.94
C CYS A 46 -6.75 3.38 11.98
N GLY A 47 -5.67 4.10 11.61
CA GLY A 47 -4.53 4.38 12.49
C GLY A 47 -3.62 3.18 12.77
N TYR A 48 -3.93 2.01 12.21
CA TYR A 48 -3.13 0.80 12.42
C TYR A 48 -1.72 0.99 11.86
N THR A 49 -0.71 0.69 12.67
CA THR A 49 0.69 0.80 12.29
C THR A 49 1.38 -0.53 12.59
N GLU A 50 2.10 -1.04 11.61
CA GLU A 50 2.85 -2.29 11.69
C GLU A 50 4.30 -1.93 11.38
N PHE A 51 5.19 -2.12 12.35
CA PHE A 51 6.62 -1.93 12.16
C PHE A 51 7.20 -3.21 11.57
N VAL A 52 8.05 -3.08 10.54
CA VAL A 52 8.70 -4.22 9.86
C VAL A 52 10.09 -4.41 10.43
#